data_AF-A0A2M7WD15-F1
#
_entry.id   AF-A0A2M7WD15-F1
#
_cell.length_a   1.000
_cell.length_b   1.000
_cell.length_c   1.000
_cell.angle_alpha   90.00
_cell.angle_beta   90.00
_cell.angle_gamma   90.00
#
_symmetry.space_group_name_H-M   'P 1'
#
loop_
_entity.id
_entity.type
_entity.pdbx_description
1 polymer ?
#
loop_
_entity_poly.entity_id
_entity_poly.type
_entity_poly.pdbx_seq_one_letter_code
_entity_poly.pdbx_strand_id
1 'polypeptide(L)'
;MAIETEKKTPYGVNATYWRIDEVHIFHGRGNAEVVLFGYPNMNARLNSMVPIARRNVMIEDIPAAESGRSAIYPAIKLDPEWEDAIDA
;
A
#
# COMPACT_ATOMS: atom_id res chain seq x y z
N MET A 1 -1.04 -9.93 4.53
CA MET A 1 -0.34 -9.27 3.44
C MET A 1 -0.36 -7.79 3.70
N ALA A 2 0.83 -7.29 3.94
CA ALA A 2 1.25 -5.90 4.01
C ALA A 2 2.63 -5.82 3.35
N ILE A 3 3.15 -4.62 3.21
CA ILE A 3 4.53 -4.39 2.81
C ILE A 3 5.24 -3.59 3.89
N GLU A 4 6.50 -3.89 4.11
CA GLU A 4 7.37 -3.15 5.02
C GLU A 4 8.37 -2.32 4.22
N THR A 5 8.36 -1.03 4.48
CA THR A 5 9.34 -0.08 3.96
C THR A 5 9.31 1.14 4.86
N GLU A 6 10.47 1.73 5.14
CA GLU A 6 10.54 2.91 5.96
C GLU A 6 10.23 4.16 5.13
N LYS A 7 9.15 4.87 5.46
CA LYS A 7 8.92 6.23 4.96
C LYS A 7 8.76 7.21 6.11
N LYS A 8 9.42 8.35 5.97
CA LYS A 8 9.27 9.49 6.89
C LYS A 8 7.85 10.04 6.79
N THR A 9 7.22 10.23 7.95
CA THR A 9 5.92 10.91 8.05
C THR A 9 6.13 12.33 8.57
N PRO A 10 5.20 13.26 8.31
CA PRO A 10 5.28 14.63 8.81
C PRO A 10 5.23 14.74 10.35
N TYR A 11 4.88 13.66 11.06
CA TYR A 11 4.74 13.62 12.52
C TYR A 11 6.04 13.27 13.26
N GLY A 12 7.17 13.16 12.56
CA GLY A 12 8.46 12.82 13.17
C GLY A 12 8.61 11.34 13.56
N VAL A 13 7.66 10.49 13.18
CA VAL A 13 7.68 9.04 13.37
C VAL A 13 7.71 8.38 12.00
N ASN A 14 8.55 7.37 11.79
CA ASN A 14 8.56 6.66 10.52
C ASN A 14 7.42 5.64 10.44
N ALA A 15 6.76 5.57 9.29
CA ALA A 15 5.84 4.48 8.99
C ALA A 15 6.65 3.36 8.31
N THR A 16 6.66 2.20 8.95
CA THR A 16 7.43 1.03 8.53
C THR A 16 6.53 -0.07 7.97
N TYR A 17 5.28 -0.13 8.42
CA TYR A 17 4.32 -1.17 8.04
C TYR A 17 3.18 -0.56 7.23
N TRP A 18 2.95 -1.06 6.02
CA TRP A 18 1.99 -0.50 5.06
C TRP A 18 1.00 -1.55 4.59
N ARG A 19 -0.29 -1.22 4.69
CA ARG A 19 -1.36 -2.12 4.30
C ARG A 19 -2.27 -1.44 3.28
N ILE A 20 -2.70 -2.21 2.28
CA ILE A 20 -3.77 -1.80 1.37
C ILE A 20 -5.08 -1.75 2.15
N ASP A 21 -5.63 -0.55 2.26
CA ASP A 21 -6.95 -0.32 2.83
C ASP A 21 -8.02 -0.40 1.75
N GLU A 22 -7.87 0.40 0.72
CA GLU A 22 -8.81 0.52 -0.39
C GLU A 22 -8.13 0.27 -1.73
N VAL A 23 -8.89 -0.30 -2.65
CA VAL A 23 -8.52 -0.49 -4.05
C VAL A 23 -9.68 0.01 -4.89
N HIS A 24 -9.39 0.93 -5.78
CA HIS A 24 -10.33 1.46 -6.75
C HIS A 24 -9.88 1.09 -8.16
N ILE A 25 -10.58 0.16 -8.81
CA ILE A 25 -10.24 -0.30 -10.16
C ILE A 25 -11.00 0.54 -11.19
N PHE A 26 -10.27 1.19 -12.09
CA PHE A 26 -10.83 1.94 -13.21
C PHE A 26 -11.01 1.01 -14.42
N HIS A 27 -12.13 0.26 -14.43
CA HIS A 27 -12.44 -0.76 -15.45
C HIS A 27 -12.37 -0.28 -16.91
N GLY A 28 -12.56 1.01 -17.18
CA GLY A 28 -12.49 1.58 -18.54
C GLY A 28 -11.10 2.04 -18.97
N ARG A 29 -10.10 2.06 -18.07
CA ARG A 29 -8.74 2.54 -18.35
C ARG A 29 -7.65 1.50 -18.11
N GLY A 30 -7.95 0.44 -17.36
CA GLY A 30 -6.96 -0.61 -17.05
C GLY A 30 -6.00 -0.22 -15.92
N ASN A 31 -6.40 0.73 -15.06
CA ASN A 31 -5.60 1.22 -13.95
C ASN A 31 -6.34 0.92 -12.65
N ALA A 32 -5.61 0.90 -11.53
CA ALA A 32 -6.22 0.98 -10.21
C ALA A 32 -5.52 2.02 -9.34
N GLU A 33 -6.32 2.74 -8.56
CA GLU A 33 -5.81 3.53 -7.45
C GLU A 33 -5.85 2.67 -6.19
N VAL A 34 -4.74 2.64 -5.47
CA VAL A 34 -4.58 1.84 -4.25
C VAL A 34 -4.24 2.77 -3.10
N VAL A 35 -5.03 2.69 -2.03
CA VAL A 35 -4.80 3.47 -0.82
C VAL A 35 -4.06 2.60 0.19
N LEU A 36 -2.83 3.03 0.51
CA LEU A 36 -1.96 2.44 1.51
C LEU A 36 -2.02 3.23 2.82
N PHE A 37 -2.26 2.51 3.91
CA PHE A 37 -2.16 3.04 5.26
C PHE A 37 -0.88 2.58 5.93
N GLY A 38 -0.11 3.56 6.39
CA GLY A 38 1.17 3.39 7.07
C GLY A 38 1.02 3.42 8.59
N TYR A 39 1.67 2.48 9.24
CA TYR A 39 1.73 2.31 10.68
C TYR A 39 3.20 2.31 11.13
N PRO A 40 3.48 2.72 12.39
CA PRO A 40 4.85 2.69 12.90
C PRO A 40 5.41 1.28 13.07
N ASN A 41 4.54 0.27 13.15
CA ASN A 41 4.87 -1.16 13.17
C ASN A 41 3.59 -2.01 13.00
N MET A 42 3.76 -3.32 12.80
CA MET A 42 2.65 -4.28 12.74
C MET A 42 1.76 -4.27 13.99
N ASN A 43 2.35 -4.13 15.18
CA ASN A 43 1.61 -4.17 16.44
C ASN A 43 0.61 -3.00 16.56
N ALA A 44 0.97 -1.79 16.11
CA ALA A 44 0.07 -0.65 16.08
C ALA A 44 -1.18 -0.93 15.26
N ARG A 45 -1.01 -1.60 14.11
CA ARG A 45 -2.14 -2.05 13.29
C ARG A 45 -2.98 -3.11 13.99
N LEU A 46 -2.36 -4.11 14.64
CA LEU A 46 -3.09 -5.19 15.33
C LEU A 46 -3.92 -4.66 16.50
N ASN A 47 -3.46 -3.59 17.14
CA ASN A 47 -4.18 -2.88 18.20
C ASN A 47 -5.21 -1.86 17.66
N SER A 48 -5.52 -1.89 16.35
CA SER A 48 -6.49 -0.98 15.71
C SER A 48 -6.20 0.51 15.92
N MET A 49 -4.92 0.87 16.04
CA MET A 49 -4.53 2.28 16.09
C MET A 49 -4.83 2.97 14.75
N VAL A 50 -4.98 4.30 14.80
CA VAL A 50 -5.15 5.11 13.59
C VAL A 50 -3.84 5.10 12.79
N PRO A 51 -3.89 4.94 11.46
CA PRO A 51 -2.68 5.02 10.63
C PRO A 51 -2.05 6.41 10.71
N ILE A 52 -0.71 6.44 10.74
CA ILE A 52 0.08 7.67 10.84
C ILE A 52 0.41 8.28 9.47
N ALA A 53 0.17 7.51 8.39
CA ALA A 53 0.36 7.96 7.03
C ALA A 53 -0.67 7.33 6.09
N ARG A 54 -1.03 8.10 5.06
CA ARG A 54 -1.81 7.62 3.92
C ARG A 54 -1.03 7.92 2.65
N ARG A 55 -0.92 6.94 1.77
CA ARG A 55 -0.33 7.08 0.44
C ARG A 55 -1.30 6.52 -0.60
N ASN A 56 -1.41 7.20 -1.73
CA ASN A 56 -2.15 6.70 -2.87
C ASN A 56 -1.12 6.26 -3.90
N VAL A 57 -1.26 5.05 -4.43
CA VAL A 57 -0.41 4.51 -5.49
C VAL A 57 -1.30 4.25 -6.68
N MET A 58 -0.93 4.81 -7.82
CA MET A 58 -1.61 4.54 -9.09
C MET A 58 -0.87 3.41 -9.78
N ILE A 59 -1.58 2.32 -10.05
CA ILE A 59 -1.03 1.18 -10.77
C ILE A 59 -1.64 1.18 -12.15
N GLU A 60 -0.78 1.20 -13.16
CA GLU A 60 -1.16 1.10 -14.56
C GLU A 60 -1.12 -0.36 -15.02
N ASP A 61 -1.87 -0.68 -16.08
CA ASP A 61 -1.88 -2.00 -16.72
C ASP A 61 -2.19 -3.17 -15.76
N ILE A 62 -3.20 -2.98 -14.89
CA ILE A 62 -3.71 -4.09 -14.09
C ILE A 62 -4.64 -4.92 -14.98
N PRO A 63 -4.41 -6.25 -15.10
CA PRO A 63 -5.35 -7.12 -15.77
C PRO A 63 -6.70 -7.01 -15.06
N ALA A 64 -7.72 -6.56 -15.80
CA ALA A 64 -9.08 -6.29 -15.30
C ALA A 64 -9.75 -7.48 -14.56
N ALA A 65 -9.15 -8.67 -14.62
CA ALA A 65 -9.62 -9.92 -14.04
C ALA A 65 -9.03 -10.25 -12.65
N GLU A 66 -7.94 -9.62 -12.19
CA GLU A 66 -7.30 -9.98 -10.93
C GLU A 66 -7.83 -9.15 -9.74
N SER A 67 -8.99 -9.55 -9.25
CA SER A 67 -9.84 -8.78 -8.32
C SER A 67 -9.40 -8.81 -6.85
N GLY A 68 -8.16 -9.19 -6.56
CA GLY A 68 -7.71 -9.48 -5.20
C GLY A 68 -6.63 -8.52 -4.68
N ARG A 69 -6.74 -8.06 -3.43
CA ARG A 69 -5.67 -7.32 -2.72
C ARG A 69 -4.30 -8.02 -2.84
N SER A 70 -4.28 -9.35 -2.93
CA SER A 70 -3.07 -10.16 -3.07
C SER A 70 -2.34 -9.98 -4.41
N ALA A 71 -3.07 -9.73 -5.52
CA ALA A 71 -2.46 -9.48 -6.84
C ALA A 71 -1.90 -8.06 -6.94
N ILE A 72 -2.40 -7.15 -6.10
CA ILE A 72 -2.03 -5.73 -6.12
C ILE A 72 -0.72 -5.46 -5.38
N TYR A 73 -0.44 -6.19 -4.30
CA TYR A 73 0.82 -6.05 -3.56
C TYR A 73 2.09 -6.18 -4.42
N PRO A 74 2.26 -7.19 -5.29
CA PRO A 74 3.43 -7.23 -6.17
C PRO A 74 3.43 -6.09 -7.19
N ALA A 75 2.27 -5.64 -7.65
CA ALA A 75 2.16 -4.52 -8.59
C ALA A 75 2.54 -3.17 -7.94
N ILE A 76 2.30 -2.98 -6.64
CA ILE A 76 2.77 -1.79 -5.90
C ILE A 76 4.30 -1.70 -5.94
N LYS A 77 5.02 -2.84 -5.86
CA LYS A 77 6.49 -2.85 -5.87
C LYS A 77 7.10 -2.49 -7.23
N LEU A 78 6.28 -2.42 -8.28
CA LEU A 78 6.71 -1.92 -9.59
C LEU A 78 6.83 -0.38 -9.60
N ASP A 79 6.19 0.28 -8.63
CA ASP A 79 6.36 1.72 -8.43
C ASP A 79 7.73 1.99 -7.79
N PRO A 80 8.56 2.90 -8.35
CA PRO A 80 9.89 3.20 -7.83
C PRO A 80 9.89 3.68 -6.37
N GLU A 81 8.79 4.25 -5.86
CA GLU A 81 8.68 4.61 -4.46
C GLU A 81 8.59 3.39 -3.54
N TRP A 82 8.26 2.20 -4.05
CA TRP A 82 8.00 0.99 -3.28
C TRP A 82 8.85 -0.21 -3.71
N GLU A 83 9.84 -0.01 -4.57
CA GLU A 83 10.73 -1.07 -5.07
C GLU A 83 11.44 -1.82 -3.92
N ASP A 84 11.90 -1.09 -2.89
CA ASP A 84 12.56 -1.65 -1.70
C ASP A 84 11.60 -2.31 -0.70
N ALA A 85 10.29 -2.37 -0.99
CA ALA A 85 9.31 -2.85 -0.02
C ALA A 85 9.29 -4.38 0.07
N ILE A 86 9.44 -4.91 1.29
CA ILE A 86 9.40 -6.36 1.57
C ILE A 86 8.00 -6.81 1.97
N ASP A 87 7.66 -8.07 1.74
CA ASP A 87 6.34 -8.62 2.15
C ASP A 87 6.29 -8.87 3.66
N ALA A 88 5.16 -8.50 4.28
CA ALA A 88 4.90 -8.62 5.72
C ALA A 88 3.51 -9.20 6.08
#